data_AF-A0A1A8IK11-F1
#
_entry.id   AF-A0A1A8IK11-F1
#
_cell.length_a   1.000
_cell.length_b   1.000
_cell.length_c   1.000
_cell.angle_alpha   90.00
_cell.angle_beta   90.00
_cell.angle_gamma   90.00
#
_symmetry.space_group_name_H-M   'P 1'
#
loop_
_entity.id
_entity.type
_entity.pdbx_description
1 polymer ?
#
loop_
_entity_poly.entity_id
_entity_poly.type
_entity_poly.pdbx_seq_one_letter_code
_entity_poly.pdbx_strand_id
1 'polypeptide(L)'
;KKIKTVPEMISSANRIYSEFVQTEAPRQINIDCTTRENITKNISQPTLTSFDMAQKLVYSLMARDCYPRFLKSDIYQGLARKRDSR
;
A
#
# COMPACT_ATOMS: atom_id res chain seq x y z
N LYS A 1 -10.28 10.44 2.66
CA LYS A 1 -10.74 10.78 4.02
C LYS A 1 -9.52 11.16 4.85
N LYS A 2 -9.47 12.36 5.45
CA LYS A 2 -8.43 12.68 6.45
C LYS A 2 -8.86 12.07 7.78
N ILE A 3 -7.98 11.33 8.45
CA ILE A 3 -8.22 10.82 9.80
C ILE A 3 -8.13 12.02 10.75
N LYS A 4 -9.15 12.22 11.60
CA LYS A 4 -9.25 13.41 12.45
C LYS A 4 -9.01 13.09 13.92
N THR A 5 -9.16 11.83 14.31
CA THR A 5 -9.09 11.41 15.72
C THR A 5 -8.16 10.21 15.93
N VAL A 6 -7.63 10.08 17.14
CA VAL A 6 -6.77 8.96 17.55
C VAL A 6 -7.48 7.60 17.43
N PRO A 7 -8.74 7.43 17.86
CA PRO A 7 -9.43 6.14 17.70
C PRO A 7 -9.62 5.72 16.24
N GLU A 8 -9.95 6.67 15.35
CA GLU A 8 -10.04 6.41 13.91
C GLU A 8 -8.69 6.00 13.32
N MET A 9 -7.59 6.59 13.80
CA MET A 9 -6.24 6.23 13.38
C MET A 9 -5.88 4.82 13.81
N ILE A 10 -6.15 4.46 15.06
CA ILE A 10 -5.90 3.10 15.59
C ILE A 10 -6.72 2.07 14.80
N SER A 11 -8.01 2.32 14.61
CA SER A 11 -8.88 1.42 13.83
C SER A 11 -8.39 1.26 12.38
N SER A 12 -8.01 2.37 11.73
CA SER A 12 -7.48 2.34 10.36
C SER A 12 -6.15 1.59 10.27
N ALA A 13 -5.24 1.82 11.23
CA ALA A 13 -3.95 1.15 11.29
C ALA A 13 -4.11 -0.36 11.48
N ASN A 14 -4.97 -0.81 12.40
CA ASN A 14 -5.26 -2.22 12.63
C ASN A 14 -5.85 -2.90 11.39
N ARG A 15 -6.73 -2.20 10.66
CA ARG A 15 -7.27 -2.72 9.39
C ARG A 15 -6.18 -2.88 8.34
N ILE A 16 -5.31 -1.88 8.17
CA ILE A 16 -4.18 -1.97 7.22
C ILE A 16 -3.24 -3.11 7.63
N TYR A 17 -2.96 -3.24 8.92
CA TYR A 17 -2.07 -4.28 9.44
C TYR A 17 -2.60 -5.68 9.14
N SER A 18 -3.84 -5.98 9.51
CA SER A 18 -4.45 -7.30 9.30
C SER A 18 -4.65 -7.66 7.83
N GLU A 19 -4.93 -6.68 6.97
CA GLU A 19 -5.20 -6.93 5.55
C GLU A 19 -3.90 -7.08 4.73
N PHE A 20 -2.84 -6.34 5.07
CA PHE A 20 -1.66 -6.19 4.21
C PHE A 20 -0.32 -6.54 4.88
N VAL A 21 -0.15 -6.38 6.20
CA VAL A 21 1.17 -6.45 6.86
C VAL A 21 1.37 -7.72 7.68
N GLN A 22 0.32 -8.22 8.34
CA GLN A 22 0.38 -9.40 9.18
C GLN A 22 0.92 -10.61 8.39
N THR A 23 1.62 -11.52 9.08
CA THR A 23 1.99 -12.82 8.51
C THR A 23 0.72 -13.55 8.08
N GLU A 24 0.72 -14.14 6.88
CA GLU A 24 -0.47 -14.76 6.27
C GLU A 24 -1.67 -13.83 6.06
N ALA A 25 -1.46 -12.51 5.99
CA ALA A 25 -2.52 -11.57 5.63
C ALA A 25 -3.11 -11.89 4.23
N PRO A 26 -4.43 -11.75 4.03
CA PRO A 26 -5.09 -12.14 2.79
C PRO A 26 -4.58 -11.36 1.56
N ARG A 27 -4.04 -10.17 1.77
CA ARG A 27 -3.42 -9.33 0.74
C ARG A 27 -2.01 -8.93 1.13
N GLN A 28 -1.27 -9.87 1.72
CA GLN A 28 0.07 -9.62 2.22
C GLN A 28 0.95 -8.93 1.18
N ILE A 29 1.51 -7.79 1.54
CA ILE A 29 2.42 -7.03 0.67
C ILE A 29 3.85 -7.55 0.77
N ASN A 30 4.57 -7.44 -0.35
CA ASN A 30 5.97 -7.79 -0.45
C ASN A 30 6.85 -6.69 0.16
N ILE A 31 7.16 -6.83 1.45
CA ILE A 31 8.07 -5.97 2.23
C ILE A 31 9.04 -6.87 3.02
N ASP A 32 10.22 -6.33 3.33
CA ASP A 32 11.25 -7.04 4.11
C ASP A 32 10.81 -7.31 5.56
N CYS A 33 11.47 -8.30 6.18
CA CYS A 33 11.19 -8.72 7.55
C CYS A 33 11.34 -7.57 8.56
N THR A 34 12.41 -6.78 8.45
CA THR A 34 12.69 -5.65 9.36
C THR A 34 11.56 -4.62 9.34
N THR A 35 11.09 -4.23 8.15
CA THR A 35 9.95 -3.31 8.01
C THR A 35 8.69 -3.88 8.65
N ARG A 36 8.39 -5.17 8.43
CA ARG A 36 7.21 -5.85 8.98
C ARG A 36 7.24 -5.92 10.51
N GLU A 37 8.40 -6.26 11.08
CA GLU A 37 8.60 -6.32 12.52
C GLU A 37 8.44 -4.94 13.17
N ASN A 38 8.99 -3.91 12.55
CA ASN A 38 8.86 -2.54 13.05
C ASN A 38 7.40 -2.08 13.10
N ILE A 39 6.61 -2.39 12.06
CA ILE A 39 5.17 -2.08 12.06
C ILE A 39 4.46 -2.90 13.14
N THR A 40 4.77 -4.20 13.26
CA THR A 40 4.16 -5.10 14.24
C THR A 40 4.39 -4.64 15.68
N LYS A 41 5.58 -4.12 16.00
CA LYS A 41 5.89 -3.59 17.34
C LYS A 41 5.11 -2.30 17.66
N ASN A 42 4.90 -1.45 16.65
CA ASN A 42 4.31 -0.12 16.83
C ASN A 42 2.80 -0.08 16.61
N ILE A 43 2.16 -1.19 16.21
CA ILE A 43 0.74 -1.21 15.86
C ILE A 43 -0.20 -0.94 17.05
N SER A 44 0.27 -1.17 18.27
CA SER A 44 -0.47 -0.85 19.50
C SER A 44 -0.61 0.66 19.74
N GLN A 45 0.33 1.46 19.22
CA GLN A 45 0.32 2.92 19.30
C GLN A 45 0.76 3.51 17.94
N PRO A 46 -0.09 3.40 16.91
CA PRO A 46 0.26 3.84 15.59
C PRO A 46 0.35 5.37 15.54
N THR A 47 1.18 5.85 14.65
CA THR A 47 1.41 7.25 14.30
C THR A 47 1.07 7.46 12.82
N LEU A 48 0.98 8.72 12.39
CA LEU A 48 0.77 9.05 10.98
C LEU A 48 1.87 8.52 10.05
N THR A 49 3.06 8.20 10.59
CA THR A 49 4.22 7.73 9.84
C THR A 49 4.48 6.22 10.01
N SER A 50 3.60 5.50 10.72
CA SER A 50 3.81 4.07 11.05
C SER A 50 3.96 3.17 9.83
N PHE A 51 3.43 3.56 8.67
CA PHE A 51 3.49 2.79 7.43
C PHE A 51 4.36 3.43 6.35
N ASP A 52 5.05 4.54 6.61
CA ASP A 52 5.79 5.31 5.59
C ASP A 52 6.85 4.46 4.87
N MET A 53 7.57 3.64 5.63
CA MET A 53 8.61 2.76 5.08
C MET A 53 7.99 1.69 4.17
N ALA A 54 6.96 0.99 4.64
CA ALA A 54 6.24 0.01 3.82
C ALA A 54 5.62 0.65 2.57
N GLN A 55 5.04 1.83 2.69
CA GLN A 55 4.48 2.57 1.56
C GLN A 55 5.57 2.89 0.52
N LYS A 56 6.74 3.38 0.95
CA LYS A 56 7.86 3.68 0.03
C LYS A 56 8.36 2.43 -0.70
N LEU A 57 8.47 1.31 0.01
CA LEU A 57 8.91 0.04 -0.58
C LEU A 57 7.91 -0.47 -1.60
N VAL A 58 6.62 -0.54 -1.24
CA VAL A 58 5.56 -1.00 -2.15
C VAL A 58 5.44 -0.08 -3.36
N TYR A 59 5.48 1.23 -3.16
CA TYR A 59 5.46 2.19 -4.26
C TYR A 59 6.64 1.98 -5.23
N SER A 60 7.85 1.81 -4.69
CA SER A 60 9.04 1.59 -5.51
C SER A 60 8.97 0.27 -6.29
N LEU A 61 8.46 -0.79 -5.66
CA LEU A 61 8.23 -2.08 -6.31
C LEU A 61 7.22 -1.95 -7.46
N MET A 62 6.10 -1.28 -7.20
CA MET A 62 5.09 -1.02 -8.22
C MET A 62 5.65 -0.18 -9.37
N ALA A 63 6.41 0.88 -9.08
CA ALA A 63 7.00 1.75 -10.09
C ALA A 63 7.98 1.00 -11.00
N ARG A 64 8.73 0.03 -10.45
CA ARG A 64 9.70 -0.78 -11.22
C ARG A 64 9.07 -1.89 -12.05
N ASP A 65 8.00 -2.52 -11.55
CA ASP A 65 7.47 -3.74 -12.17
C ASP A 65 6.01 -3.61 -12.63
N CYS A 66 5.09 -3.29 -11.71
CA CYS A 66 3.66 -3.23 -12.04
C CYS A 66 3.32 -2.11 -13.01
N TYR A 67 3.93 -0.93 -12.84
CA TYR A 67 3.60 0.27 -13.60
C TYR A 67 4.03 0.18 -15.07
N PRO A 68 5.27 -0.22 -15.42
CA PRO A 68 5.65 -0.42 -16.82
C PRO A 68 4.81 -1.49 -17.52
N ARG A 69 4.43 -2.57 -16.79
CA ARG A 69 3.52 -3.60 -17.32
C ARG A 69 2.11 -3.06 -17.53
N PHE A 70 1.59 -2.25 -16.60
CA PHE A 70 0.29 -1.60 -16.73
C PHE A 70 0.24 -0.69 -17.97
N LEU A 71 1.28 0.12 -18.23
CA LEU A 71 1.34 0.98 -19.42
C LEU A 71 1.28 0.20 -20.73
N LYS A 72 1.73 -1.05 -20.75
CA LYS A 72 1.67 -1.93 -21.93
C LYS A 72 0.38 -2.76 -22.00
N SER A 73 -0.39 -2.82 -20.92
CA SER A 73 -1.59 -3.64 -20.84
C SER A 73 -2.73 -3.08 -21.71
N ASP A 74 -3.61 -3.97 -22.17
CA ASP A 74 -4.79 -3.60 -22.97
C ASP A 74 -5.72 -2.62 -22.24
N ILE A 75 -5.73 -2.67 -20.91
CA ILE A 75 -6.49 -1.73 -20.07
C ILE A 75 -6.04 -0.29 -20.34
N TYR A 76 -4.74 -0.04 -20.21
CA TYR A 76 -4.21 1.31 -20.42
C TYR A 76 -4.24 1.70 -21.89
N GLN A 77 -3.86 0.79 -22.79
CA GLN A 77 -3.84 1.04 -24.24
C GLN A 77 -5.25 1.34 -24.77
N GLY A 78 -6.28 0.64 -24.28
CA GLY A 78 -7.67 0.91 -24.63
C GLY A 78 -8.15 2.30 -24.17
N LEU A 79 -7.70 2.76 -23.00
CA LEU A 79 -7.99 4.12 -22.52
C LEU A 79 -7.28 5.18 -23.35
N ALA A 80 -6.00 4.97 -23.68
CA ALA A 80 -5.22 5.89 -24.51
C ALA A 80 -5.84 6.05 -25.91
N ARG A 81 -6.21 4.94 -26.57
CA ARG A 81 -6.86 4.97 -27.89
C ARG A 81 -8.21 5.70 -27.86
N LYS A 82 -9.03 5.50 -26.82
CA LYS A 82 -10.29 6.24 -26.64
C LYS A 82 -10.11 7.74 -26.49
N ARG A 83 -8.97 8.18 -25.93
CA ARG A 83 -8.64 9.59 -25.80
C ARG A 83 -8.26 10.20 -27.14
N ASP A 84 -7.52 9.48 -27.97
CA ASP A 84 -7.03 9.98 -29.26
C ASP A 84 -8.13 9.99 -30.34
N SER A 85 -9.22 9.23 -30.14
CA SER A 85 -10.41 9.24 -31.00
C SER A 85 -11.47 10.29 -30.62
N ARG A 86 -11.19 11.16 -29.65
CA ARG A 86 -12.03 12.31 -29.27
C ARG A 86 -11.44 13.60 -29.85
#